data_AF-A0A9W6DT76-F1
#
_entry.id   AF-A0A9W6DT76-F1
#
_cell.length_a   1.000
_cell.length_b   1.000
_cell.length_c   1.000
_cell.angle_alpha   90.00
_cell.angle_beta   90.00
_cell.angle_gamma   90.00
#
_symmetry.space_group_name_H-M   'P 1'
#
loop_
_entity.id
_entity.type
_entity.pdbx_description
1 polymer ?
#
loop_
_entity_poly.entity_id
_entity_poly.type
_entity_poly.pdbx_seq_one_letter_code
_entity_poly.pdbx_strand_id
1 'polypeptide(L)'
;MANMTHQVNDHKANHTQQKEALMFLIHLFGDLHQPLHVTGVASGGNGIHVCFDDKDPCNDDTAKKWNLHAVWDTAIPHKINGIKHSLKHNPERQASEKWADRLHQENKLRPVDSECTDIKDPLQCIMQWAVESNRLNCDFVMKEGVEWLEETDLGGEYYQSAAPIVDDQIFKAALRLAAWINALAEDRAATNRFEGIHLQDDL
;
A
#
# COMPACT_ATOMS: atom_id res chain seq x y z
N MET A 1 -8.24 -6.25 7.49
CA MET A 1 -6.89 -6.45 8.09
C MET A 1 -6.94 -7.10 9.48
N ALA A 2 -7.72 -6.60 10.46
CA ALA A 2 -7.80 -7.20 11.81
C ALA A 2 -8.13 -8.70 11.82
N ASN A 3 -9.21 -9.12 11.13
CA ASN A 3 -9.57 -10.54 11.06
C ASN A 3 -8.46 -11.42 10.45
N MET A 4 -7.81 -10.94 9.39
CA MET A 4 -6.69 -11.66 8.77
C MET A 4 -5.48 -11.75 9.71
N THR A 5 -5.23 -10.72 10.52
CA THR A 5 -4.17 -10.75 11.54
C THR A 5 -4.39 -11.88 12.54
N HIS A 6 -5.61 -12.02 13.07
CA HIS A 6 -5.94 -13.12 13.97
C HIS A 6 -5.90 -14.48 13.27
N GLN A 7 -6.39 -14.56 12.03
CA GLN A 7 -6.49 -15.81 11.28
C GLN A 7 -5.13 -16.41 10.90
N VAL A 8 -4.07 -15.61 10.72
CA VAL A 8 -2.71 -16.12 10.43
C VAL A 8 -2.18 -17.04 11.52
N ASN A 9 -2.43 -16.71 12.80
CA ASN A 9 -1.97 -17.46 13.96
C ASN A 9 -3.07 -18.33 14.61
N ASP A 10 -4.25 -18.43 14.00
CA ASP A 10 -5.33 -19.27 14.55
C ASP A 10 -5.00 -20.76 14.35
N HIS A 11 -4.74 -21.48 15.45
CA HIS A 11 -4.46 -22.92 15.46
C HIS A 11 -5.65 -23.78 15.03
N LYS A 12 -6.87 -23.21 15.03
CA LYS A 12 -8.08 -23.89 14.52
C LYS A 12 -8.25 -23.71 13.01
N ALA A 13 -7.58 -22.73 12.42
CA ALA A 13 -7.59 -22.53 10.97
C ALA A 13 -6.69 -23.55 10.27
N ASN A 14 -7.10 -23.99 9.09
CA ASN A 14 -6.25 -24.86 8.28
C ASN A 14 -5.14 -24.07 7.58
N HIS A 15 -4.16 -24.77 7.02
CA HIS A 15 -3.00 -24.15 6.36
C HIS A 15 -3.38 -23.24 5.19
N THR A 16 -4.43 -23.57 4.43
CA THR A 16 -4.92 -22.71 3.33
C THR A 16 -5.46 -21.40 3.86
N GLN A 17 -6.27 -21.45 4.92
CA GLN A 17 -6.83 -20.26 5.58
C GLN A 17 -5.74 -19.35 6.15
N GLN A 18 -4.73 -19.93 6.80
CA GLN A 18 -3.59 -19.16 7.33
C GLN A 18 -2.78 -18.52 6.18
N LYS A 19 -2.54 -19.25 5.09
CA LYS A 19 -1.83 -18.75 3.90
C LYS A 19 -2.59 -17.61 3.23
N GLU A 20 -3.89 -17.78 2.99
CA GLU A 20 -4.74 -16.75 2.40
C GLU A 20 -4.77 -15.50 3.27
N ALA A 21 -4.89 -15.66 4.60
CA ALA A 21 -4.84 -14.54 5.52
C ALA A 21 -3.51 -13.77 5.42
N LEU A 22 -2.37 -14.46 5.32
CA LEU A 22 -1.07 -13.82 5.12
C LEU A 22 -1.00 -13.09 3.77
N MET A 23 -1.48 -13.70 2.68
CA MET A 23 -1.52 -13.05 1.37
C MET A 23 -2.40 -11.79 1.38
N PHE A 24 -3.56 -11.84 2.04
CA PHE A 24 -4.42 -10.67 2.22
C PHE A 24 -3.72 -9.57 3.03
N LEU A 25 -2.99 -9.91 4.08
CA LEU A 25 -2.22 -8.91 4.82
C LEU A 25 -1.19 -8.25 3.91
N ILE A 26 -0.36 -9.02 3.19
CA ILE A 26 0.64 -8.48 2.27
C ILE A 26 0.01 -7.47 1.30
N HIS A 27 -1.15 -7.80 0.71
CA HIS A 27 -1.85 -6.91 -0.22
C HIS A 27 -2.42 -5.66 0.47
N LEU A 28 -3.16 -5.85 1.56
CA LEU A 28 -3.87 -4.76 2.25
C LEU A 28 -2.91 -3.76 2.92
N PHE A 29 -1.69 -4.19 3.31
CA PHE A 29 -0.67 -3.25 3.76
C PHE A 29 -0.26 -2.30 2.63
N GLY A 30 -0.18 -2.77 1.38
CA GLY A 30 0.01 -1.89 0.21
C GLY A 30 -1.15 -0.92 0.04
N ASP A 31 -2.37 -1.44 -0.06
CA ASP A 31 -3.58 -0.63 -0.31
C ASP A 31 -3.82 0.43 0.78
N LEU A 32 -3.60 0.09 2.06
CA LEU A 32 -3.75 1.03 3.18
C LEU A 32 -2.86 2.27 3.05
N HIS A 33 -1.75 2.16 2.31
CA HIS A 33 -0.81 3.25 2.07
C HIS A 33 -1.06 3.99 0.76
N GLN A 34 -2.04 3.59 -0.03
CA GLN A 34 -2.51 4.35 -1.18
C GLN A 34 -3.60 5.33 -0.68
N PRO A 35 -3.37 6.66 -0.69
CA PRO A 35 -4.30 7.64 -0.10
C PRO A 35 -5.76 7.50 -0.57
N LEU A 36 -5.98 7.19 -1.84
CA LEU A 36 -7.30 7.06 -2.46
C LEU A 36 -8.03 5.76 -2.09
N HIS A 37 -7.34 4.76 -1.51
CA HIS A 37 -8.00 3.56 -0.96
C HIS A 37 -8.64 3.81 0.41
N VAL A 38 -8.31 4.93 1.05
CA VAL A 38 -8.83 5.31 2.38
C VAL A 38 -9.70 6.57 2.33
N THR A 39 -10.36 6.85 1.20
CA THR A 39 -11.33 7.95 1.04
C THR A 39 -12.59 7.51 0.33
N GLY A 40 -13.73 8.10 0.70
CA GLY A 40 -15.01 7.90 0.02
C GLY A 40 -15.28 8.86 -1.14
N VAL A 41 -14.46 9.91 -1.29
CA VAL A 41 -14.66 10.94 -2.31
C VAL A 41 -14.59 10.33 -3.70
N ALA A 42 -15.65 10.49 -4.50
CA ALA A 42 -15.76 9.96 -5.86
C ALA A 42 -15.37 8.47 -5.98
N SER A 43 -15.74 7.67 -4.98
CA SER A 43 -15.36 6.25 -4.90
C SER A 43 -13.83 6.05 -4.93
N GLY A 44 -13.11 6.78 -4.08
CA GLY A 44 -11.65 6.76 -4.05
C GLY A 44 -11.03 7.44 -5.27
N GLY A 45 -11.63 8.51 -5.81
CA GLY A 45 -11.12 9.20 -7.00
C GLY A 45 -11.36 8.47 -8.33
N ASN A 46 -12.07 7.33 -8.35
CA ASN A 46 -12.44 6.65 -9.59
C ASN A 46 -13.39 7.49 -10.45
N GLY A 47 -14.21 8.34 -9.83
CA GLY A 47 -15.13 9.25 -10.52
C GLY A 47 -14.51 10.60 -10.92
N ILE A 48 -13.21 10.82 -10.72
CA ILE A 48 -12.51 12.05 -11.13
C ILE A 48 -11.69 11.69 -12.38
N HIS A 49 -12.10 12.22 -13.54
CA HIS A 49 -11.48 11.88 -14.82
C HIS A 49 -10.37 12.86 -15.16
N VAL A 50 -9.15 12.37 -15.35
CA VAL A 50 -7.95 13.19 -15.46
C VAL A 50 -7.14 12.83 -16.70
N CYS A 51 -6.29 13.76 -17.12
CA CYS A 51 -5.27 13.56 -18.14
C CYS A 51 -3.92 13.24 -17.48
N PHE A 52 -3.13 12.38 -18.12
CA PHE A 52 -1.80 12.01 -17.65
C PHE A 52 -0.87 11.67 -18.84
N ASP A 53 0.20 12.44 -18.98
CA ASP A 53 1.28 12.27 -19.96
C ASP A 53 0.82 12.16 -21.43
N ASP A 54 0.36 13.27 -22.04
CA ASP A 54 0.13 13.51 -23.50
C ASP A 54 -0.65 12.46 -24.33
N LYS A 55 -0.86 11.24 -23.81
CA LYS A 55 -1.55 10.13 -24.43
C LYS A 55 -3.05 10.28 -24.31
N ASP A 56 -3.48 11.02 -23.29
CA ASP A 56 -4.87 11.33 -22.98
C ASP A 56 -4.98 12.85 -22.75
N PRO A 57 -5.02 13.68 -23.81
CA PRO A 57 -4.99 15.13 -23.69
C PRO A 57 -6.23 15.66 -22.97
N CYS A 58 -6.04 16.65 -22.08
CA CYS A 58 -7.12 17.23 -21.27
C CYS A 58 -8.22 17.87 -22.13
N ASN A 59 -7.86 18.34 -23.33
CA ASN A 59 -8.73 19.07 -24.27
C ASN A 59 -9.44 18.18 -25.30
N ASP A 60 -9.41 16.85 -25.14
CA ASP A 60 -10.12 15.92 -26.02
C ASP A 60 -11.12 15.08 -25.22
N ASP A 61 -12.40 15.48 -25.26
CA ASP A 61 -13.50 14.77 -24.59
C ASP A 61 -13.83 13.41 -25.24
N THR A 62 -13.22 13.10 -26.38
CA THR A 62 -13.35 11.79 -27.05
C THR A 62 -12.25 10.81 -26.64
N ALA A 63 -11.18 11.29 -26.00
CA ALA A 63 -10.08 10.48 -25.51
C ALA A 63 -10.50 9.66 -24.27
N LYS A 64 -9.92 8.46 -24.12
CA LYS A 64 -10.15 7.62 -22.95
C LYS A 64 -9.30 8.14 -21.78
N LYS A 65 -9.86 9.09 -21.03
CA LYS A 65 -9.19 9.69 -19.86
C LYS A 65 -8.85 8.64 -18.79
N TRP A 66 -7.76 8.89 -18.05
CA TRP A 66 -7.50 8.19 -16.80
C TRP A 66 -8.57 8.57 -15.78
N ASN A 67 -8.64 7.83 -14.68
CA ASN A 67 -9.22 8.35 -13.46
C ASN A 67 -8.11 8.56 -12.43
N LEU A 68 -8.34 9.46 -11.48
CA LEU A 68 -7.34 9.84 -10.47
C LEU A 68 -6.85 8.62 -9.67
N HIS A 69 -7.74 7.66 -9.37
CA HIS A 69 -7.36 6.42 -8.70
C HIS A 69 -6.32 5.63 -9.50
N ALA A 70 -6.56 5.41 -10.79
CA ALA A 70 -5.66 4.69 -11.68
C ALA A 70 -4.32 5.44 -11.91
N VAL A 71 -4.33 6.77 -11.83
CA VAL A 71 -3.10 7.56 -11.85
C VAL A 71 -2.21 7.23 -10.65
N TRP A 72 -2.79 7.16 -9.45
CA TRP A 72 -2.05 6.82 -8.22
C TRP A 72 -1.69 5.34 -8.12
N ASP A 73 -2.60 4.43 -8.49
CA ASP A 73 -2.37 2.99 -8.45
C ASP A 73 -1.33 2.53 -9.48
N THR A 74 -1.27 3.18 -10.64
CA THR A 74 -0.57 2.61 -11.80
C THR A 74 0.27 3.64 -12.55
N ALA A 75 -0.28 4.79 -12.95
CA ALA A 75 0.44 5.71 -13.84
C ALA A 75 1.70 6.30 -13.20
N ILE A 76 1.60 6.82 -11.97
CA ILE A 76 2.74 7.35 -11.22
C ILE A 76 3.76 6.24 -10.93
N PRO A 77 3.41 5.08 -10.32
CA PRO A 77 4.35 3.98 -10.14
C PRO A 77 5.04 3.52 -11.42
N HIS A 78 4.32 3.43 -12.54
CA HIS A 78 4.91 3.04 -13.82
C HIS A 78 5.89 4.10 -14.32
N LYS A 79 5.55 5.38 -14.21
CA LYS A 79 6.41 6.47 -14.62
C LYS A 79 7.69 6.56 -13.79
N ILE A 80 7.60 6.39 -12.46
CA ILE A 80 8.78 6.27 -11.56
C ILE A 80 9.74 5.20 -12.08
N ASN A 81 9.17 4.09 -12.56
CA ASN A 81 9.91 2.90 -12.95
C ASN A 81 10.20 2.79 -14.46
N GLY A 82 9.88 3.82 -15.26
CA GLY A 82 10.08 3.82 -16.71
C GLY A 82 9.27 2.76 -17.47
N ILE A 83 8.15 2.28 -16.90
CA ILE A 83 7.28 1.27 -17.50
C ILE A 83 6.29 1.95 -18.46
N LYS A 84 6.17 1.40 -19.68
CA LYS A 84 5.15 1.83 -20.64
C LYS A 84 3.89 0.97 -20.51
N HIS A 85 2.73 1.59 -20.30
CA HIS A 85 1.44 0.92 -20.10
C HIS A 85 0.92 0.05 -21.26
N SER A 86 1.47 0.18 -22.47
CA SER A 86 0.94 -0.46 -23.68
C SER A 86 1.38 -1.93 -23.87
N LEU A 87 2.00 -2.56 -22.87
CA LEU A 87 2.58 -3.90 -23.01
C LEU A 87 1.71 -4.93 -22.29
N LYS A 88 1.21 -5.92 -23.04
CA LYS A 88 0.50 -7.11 -22.52
C LYS A 88 1.33 -7.90 -21.49
N HIS A 89 2.65 -7.83 -21.62
CA HIS A 89 3.62 -8.27 -20.64
C HIS A 89 4.56 -7.11 -20.37
N ASN A 90 4.42 -6.47 -19.22
CA ASN A 90 5.28 -5.36 -18.81
C ASN A 90 6.39 -5.88 -17.86
N PRO A 91 7.49 -5.13 -17.70
CA PRO A 91 8.60 -5.52 -16.83
C PRO A 91 8.32 -5.22 -15.34
N GLU A 92 7.06 -5.14 -14.90
CA GLU A 92 6.69 -4.76 -13.53
C GLU A 92 7.46 -5.55 -12.49
N ARG A 93 7.54 -6.87 -12.60
CA ARG A 93 8.28 -7.69 -11.62
C ARG A 93 9.73 -7.24 -11.44
N GLN A 94 10.46 -7.08 -12.55
CA GLN A 94 11.87 -6.68 -12.50
C GLN A 94 12.02 -5.22 -12.06
N ALA A 95 11.09 -4.35 -12.44
CA ALA A 95 11.10 -2.96 -12.07
C ALA A 95 10.82 -2.78 -10.57
N SER A 96 9.81 -3.47 -10.04
CA SER A 96 9.47 -3.47 -8.62
C SER A 96 10.59 -4.00 -7.73
N GLU A 97 11.34 -5.01 -8.19
CA GLU A 97 12.53 -5.50 -7.49
C GLU A 97 13.60 -4.40 -7.36
N LYS A 98 13.95 -3.74 -8.48
CA LYS A 98 14.89 -2.62 -8.48
C LYS A 98 14.40 -1.43 -7.65
N TRP A 99 13.10 -1.16 -7.69
CA TRP A 99 12.49 -0.10 -6.90
C TRP A 99 12.57 -0.39 -5.41
N ALA A 100 12.24 -1.62 -5.00
CA ALA A 100 12.37 -2.05 -3.62
C ALA A 100 13.82 -1.94 -3.12
N ASP A 101 14.81 -2.35 -3.93
CA ASP A 101 16.23 -2.19 -3.61
C ASP A 101 16.62 -0.72 -3.42
N ARG A 102 16.17 0.16 -4.32
CA ARG A 102 16.41 1.62 -4.22
C ARG A 102 15.81 2.18 -2.94
N LEU A 103 14.52 1.95 -2.70
CA LEU A 103 13.82 2.47 -1.53
C LEU A 103 14.45 1.96 -0.23
N HIS A 104 14.84 0.68 -0.19
CA HIS A 104 15.54 0.13 0.96
C HIS A 104 16.89 0.80 1.21
N GLN A 105 17.69 1.04 0.17
CA GLN A 105 18.98 1.72 0.29
C GLN A 105 18.83 3.18 0.76
N GLU A 106 17.85 3.91 0.21
CA GLU A 106 17.56 5.31 0.55
C GLU A 106 17.06 5.45 2.00
N ASN A 107 16.36 4.43 2.51
CA ASN A 107 15.70 4.47 3.83
C ASN A 107 16.32 3.53 4.87
N LYS A 108 17.54 3.03 4.66
CA LYS A 108 18.20 2.04 5.53
C LYS A 108 18.32 2.43 7.02
N LEU A 109 18.21 3.72 7.34
CA LEU A 109 18.31 4.24 8.70
C LEU A 109 16.95 4.32 9.40
N ARG A 110 15.84 4.09 8.69
CA ARG A 110 14.50 4.09 9.29
C ARG A 110 14.28 2.77 10.04
N PRO A 111 14.08 2.80 11.36
CA PRO A 111 14.10 1.59 12.15
C PRO A 111 12.73 0.89 12.13
N VAL A 112 12.73 -0.43 11.93
CA VAL A 112 11.50 -1.25 11.81
C VAL A 112 10.70 -1.28 13.11
N ASP A 113 11.39 -1.25 14.25
CA ASP A 113 10.80 -1.29 15.59
C ASP A 113 10.10 0.02 16.01
N SER A 114 10.17 1.07 15.18
CA SER A 114 9.42 2.31 15.40
C SER A 114 7.95 2.25 14.97
N GLU A 115 7.55 1.21 14.26
CA GLU A 115 6.17 1.04 13.78
C GLU A 115 5.30 0.34 14.83
N CYS A 116 3.98 0.63 14.80
CA CYS A 116 3.01 0.00 15.68
C CYS A 116 2.88 -1.50 15.37
N THR A 117 2.98 -2.36 16.38
CA THR A 117 2.98 -3.84 16.24
C THR A 117 2.01 -4.54 17.18
N ASP A 118 1.01 -3.83 17.70
CA ASP A 118 -0.03 -4.44 18.54
C ASP A 118 -0.96 -5.33 17.70
N ILE A 119 -0.53 -6.58 17.51
CA ILE A 119 -1.29 -7.61 16.80
C ILE A 119 -2.45 -8.19 17.64
N LYS A 120 -2.56 -7.82 18.93
CA LYS A 120 -3.64 -8.27 19.83
C LYS A 120 -4.83 -7.31 19.77
N ASP A 121 -4.58 -6.01 19.58
CA ASP A 121 -5.58 -5.02 19.17
C ASP A 121 -5.19 -4.36 17.83
N PRO A 122 -5.26 -5.11 16.72
CA PRO A 122 -4.72 -4.66 15.44
C PRO A 122 -5.37 -3.39 14.90
N LEU A 123 -6.61 -3.10 15.33
CA LEU A 123 -7.37 -1.95 14.83
C LEU A 123 -6.70 -0.63 15.18
N GLN A 124 -6.02 -0.52 16.33
CA GLN A 124 -5.33 0.70 16.73
C GLN A 124 -4.25 1.09 15.72
N CYS A 125 -3.34 0.16 15.40
CA CYS A 125 -2.28 0.38 14.42
C CYS A 125 -2.84 0.65 13.02
N ILE A 126 -3.81 -0.15 12.58
CA ILE A 126 -4.44 0.01 11.25
C ILE A 126 -5.09 1.38 11.11
N MET A 127 -5.84 1.84 12.13
CA MET A 127 -6.51 3.14 12.08
C MET A 127 -5.51 4.30 12.09
N GLN A 128 -4.41 4.19 12.83
CA GLN A 128 -3.34 5.19 12.80
C GLN A 128 -2.77 5.35 11.38
N TRP A 129 -2.44 4.23 10.71
CA TRP A 129 -1.91 4.27 9.35
C TRP A 129 -2.96 4.72 8.32
N ALA A 130 -4.22 4.31 8.49
CA ALA A 130 -5.33 4.77 7.64
C ALA A 130 -5.49 6.29 7.71
N VAL A 131 -5.45 6.87 8.91
CA VAL A 131 -5.55 8.33 9.13
C VAL A 131 -4.35 9.05 8.52
N GLU A 132 -3.15 8.50 8.66
CA GLU A 132 -1.95 9.07 8.03
C GLU A 132 -2.07 9.09 6.51
N SER A 133 -2.42 7.97 5.87
CA SER A 133 -2.62 7.90 4.43
C SER A 133 -3.78 8.78 3.96
N ASN A 134 -4.87 8.85 4.74
CA ASN A 134 -6.03 9.65 4.38
C ASN A 134 -5.72 11.15 4.38
N ARG A 135 -4.87 11.65 5.29
CA ARG A 135 -4.46 13.06 5.32
C ARG A 135 -3.83 13.53 4.02
N LEU A 136 -3.10 12.66 3.33
CA LEU A 136 -2.51 12.96 2.02
C LEU A 136 -3.56 13.34 0.97
N ASN A 137 -4.83 12.92 1.13
CA ASN A 137 -5.90 13.37 0.23
C ASN A 137 -6.10 14.89 0.29
N CYS A 138 -6.10 15.45 1.50
CA CYS A 138 -6.27 16.88 1.72
C CYS A 138 -4.95 17.64 1.51
N ASP A 139 -3.86 17.10 2.03
CA ASP A 139 -2.56 17.78 2.03
C ASP A 139 -1.92 17.83 0.63
N PHE A 140 -2.31 16.90 -0.26
CA PHE A 140 -1.72 16.80 -1.59
C PHE A 140 -2.70 16.36 -2.68
N VAL A 141 -3.26 15.14 -2.62
CA VAL A 141 -3.90 14.46 -3.78
C VAL A 141 -4.98 15.33 -4.43
N MET A 142 -5.84 15.95 -3.61
CA MET A 142 -6.96 16.79 -4.05
C MET A 142 -6.82 18.26 -3.61
N LYS A 143 -5.62 18.68 -3.22
CA LYS A 143 -5.36 20.01 -2.65
C LYS A 143 -5.79 21.15 -3.58
N GLU A 144 -5.53 21.01 -4.87
CA GLU A 144 -5.84 22.04 -5.88
C GLU A 144 -7.32 22.02 -6.33
N GLY A 145 -8.11 21.03 -5.87
CA GLY A 145 -9.52 20.87 -6.23
C GLY A 145 -9.76 20.03 -7.48
N VAL A 146 -11.00 19.54 -7.64
CA VAL A 146 -11.38 18.61 -8.71
C VAL A 146 -11.28 19.26 -10.10
N GLU A 147 -11.79 20.48 -10.26
CA GLU A 147 -11.73 21.20 -11.55
C GLU A 147 -10.30 21.32 -12.07
N TRP A 148 -9.35 21.70 -11.21
CA TRP A 148 -7.94 21.77 -11.56
C TRP A 148 -7.36 20.40 -11.97
N LEU A 149 -7.73 19.33 -11.27
CA LEU A 149 -7.28 17.96 -11.57
C LEU A 149 -7.80 17.47 -12.93
N GLU A 150 -9.00 17.88 -13.33
CA GLU A 150 -9.62 17.46 -14.60
C GLU A 150 -9.05 18.24 -15.81
N GLU A 151 -8.60 19.49 -15.59
CA GLU A 151 -8.07 20.37 -16.62
C GLU A 151 -6.54 20.33 -16.78
N THR A 152 -5.81 19.80 -15.79
CA THR A 152 -4.34 19.80 -15.76
C THR A 152 -3.76 18.43 -16.08
N ASP A 153 -2.77 18.36 -16.96
CA ASP A 153 -2.01 17.13 -17.19
C ASP A 153 -1.18 16.79 -15.94
N LEU A 154 -1.60 15.73 -15.24
CA LEU A 154 -0.99 15.29 -14.00
C LEU A 154 0.37 14.60 -14.18
N GLY A 155 0.79 14.35 -15.43
CA GLY A 155 2.11 13.87 -15.78
C GLY A 155 3.24 14.89 -15.60
N GLY A 156 2.91 16.18 -15.49
CA GLY A 156 3.87 17.27 -15.31
C GLY A 156 4.29 17.52 -13.86
N GLU A 157 4.05 18.73 -13.37
CA GLU A 157 4.44 19.19 -12.03
C GLU A 157 3.77 18.40 -10.91
N TYR A 158 2.52 17.95 -11.13
CA TYR A 158 1.82 17.09 -10.18
C TYR A 158 2.60 15.79 -9.93
N TYR A 159 2.97 15.06 -11.00
CA TYR A 159 3.80 13.87 -10.91
C TYR A 159 5.13 14.12 -10.19
N GLN A 160 5.82 15.23 -10.50
CA GLN A 160 7.11 15.54 -9.86
C GLN A 160 6.98 15.66 -8.34
N SER A 161 5.85 16.17 -7.87
CA SER A 161 5.56 16.32 -6.44
C SER A 161 4.97 15.03 -5.83
N ALA A 162 4.22 14.25 -6.61
CA ALA A 162 3.57 13.02 -6.18
C ALA A 162 4.54 11.84 -6.07
N ALA A 163 5.52 11.74 -6.97
CA ALA A 163 6.48 10.65 -7.02
C ALA A 163 7.21 10.40 -5.68
N PRO A 164 7.79 11.39 -4.99
CA PRO A 164 8.42 11.17 -3.69
C PRO A 164 7.42 10.76 -2.59
N ILE A 165 6.15 11.19 -2.68
CA ILE A 165 5.09 10.77 -1.74
C ILE A 165 4.76 9.29 -1.97
N VAL A 166 4.65 8.86 -3.24
CA VAL A 166 4.42 7.45 -3.60
C VAL A 166 5.59 6.58 -3.13
N ASP A 167 6.84 7.02 -3.35
CA ASP A 167 8.04 6.33 -2.85
C ASP A 167 7.98 6.13 -1.31
N ASP A 168 7.65 7.19 -0.55
CA ASP A 168 7.55 7.11 0.91
C ASP A 168 6.40 6.22 1.37
N GLN A 169 5.24 6.28 0.72
CA GLN A 169 4.08 5.44 1.07
C GLN A 169 4.34 3.96 0.77
N ILE A 170 4.99 3.63 -0.35
CA ILE A 170 5.41 2.25 -0.66
C ILE A 170 6.42 1.75 0.39
N PHE A 171 7.38 2.59 0.79
CA PHE A 171 8.35 2.20 1.81
C PHE A 171 7.70 2.03 3.19
N LYS A 172 6.78 2.91 3.58
CA LYS A 172 5.98 2.76 4.82
C LYS A 172 5.20 1.46 4.84
N ALA A 173 4.52 1.11 3.75
CA ALA A 173 3.80 -0.14 3.62
C ALA A 173 4.73 -1.34 3.87
N ALA A 174 5.90 -1.36 3.22
CA ALA A 174 6.89 -2.42 3.39
C ALA A 174 7.44 -2.49 4.81
N LEU A 175 7.80 -1.36 5.42
CA LEU A 175 8.35 -1.29 6.77
C LEU A 175 7.35 -1.81 7.80
N ARG A 176 6.09 -1.36 7.72
CA ARG A 176 5.01 -1.76 8.62
C ARG A 176 4.65 -3.22 8.43
N LEU A 177 4.61 -3.72 7.19
CA LEU A 177 4.41 -5.14 6.91
C LEU A 177 5.53 -5.99 7.52
N ALA A 178 6.79 -5.58 7.39
CA ALA A 178 7.92 -6.29 7.99
C ALA A 178 7.81 -6.34 9.52
N ALA A 179 7.53 -5.21 10.16
CA ALA A 179 7.30 -5.13 11.60
C ALA A 179 6.14 -6.04 12.05
N TRP A 180 5.04 -6.04 11.29
CA TRP A 180 3.86 -6.85 11.57
C TRP A 180 4.11 -8.36 11.45
N ILE A 181 4.83 -8.78 10.40
CA ILE A 181 5.21 -10.19 10.21
C ILE A 181 6.15 -10.65 11.33
N ASN A 182 7.10 -9.81 11.77
CA ASN A 182 7.96 -10.13 12.90
C ASN A 182 7.14 -10.35 14.17
N ALA A 183 6.21 -9.45 14.49
CA ALA A 183 5.33 -9.59 15.64
C ALA A 183 4.47 -10.86 15.58
N LEU A 184 3.89 -11.18 14.41
CA LEU A 184 3.14 -12.42 14.20
C LEU A 184 4.01 -13.67 14.41
N ALA A 185 5.26 -13.65 13.94
CA ALA A 185 6.18 -14.77 14.10
C ALA A 185 6.60 -14.97 15.56
N GLU A 186 6.89 -13.89 16.29
CA GLU A 186 7.21 -13.91 17.72
C GLU A 186 6.05 -14.47 18.56
N ASP A 187 4.82 -14.03 18.26
CA ASP A 187 3.60 -14.51 18.91
C ASP A 187 3.36 -16.00 18.68
N ARG A 188 3.51 -16.45 17.43
CA ARG A 188 3.39 -17.88 17.10
C ARG A 188 4.43 -18.72 17.82
N ALA A 189 5.68 -18.23 17.89
CA ALA A 189 6.75 -18.91 18.60
C ALA A 189 6.50 -18.96 20.12
N ALA A 190 5.93 -17.91 20.71
CA ALA A 190 5.56 -17.88 22.12
C ALA A 190 4.46 -18.91 22.42
N THR A 191 3.38 -18.93 21.65
CA THR A 191 2.26 -19.88 21.84
C THR A 191 2.73 -21.34 21.76
N ASN A 192 3.55 -21.68 20.76
CA ASN A 192 4.10 -23.04 20.63
C ASN A 192 4.98 -23.45 21.83
N ARG A 193 5.73 -22.51 22.45
CA ARG A 193 6.52 -22.80 23.65
C ARG A 193 5.63 -23.11 24.85
N PHE A 194 4.51 -22.41 25.02
CA PHE A 194 3.58 -22.66 26.11
C PHE A 194 2.83 -24.00 25.96
N GLU A 195 2.41 -24.37 24.74
CA GLU A 195 1.81 -25.69 24.49
C GLU A 195 2.80 -26.84 24.74
N GLY A 196 4.08 -26.65 24.40
CA GLY A 196 5.13 -27.65 24.62
C GLY A 196 5.49 -27.88 26.09
N ILE A 197 5.36 -26.85 26.94
CA ILE A 197 5.57 -26.96 28.40
C ILE A 197 4.40 -27.72 29.04
N HIS A 198 3.16 -27.44 28.65
CA HIS A 198 1.99 -28.12 29.20
C HIS A 198 1.97 -29.62 28.89
N LEU A 199 2.49 -30.05 27.74
CA LEU A 199 2.60 -31.47 27.39
C LEU A 199 3.75 -32.21 28.11
N GLN A 200 4.69 -31.48 28.73
CA GLN A 200 5.78 -32.08 29.51
C GLN A 200 5.43 -32.27 30.98
N ASP A 201 4.49 -31.49 31.52
CA ASP A 201 4.02 -31.63 32.91
C ASP A 201 2.94 -32.71 33.11
N ASP A 202 2.47 -33.32 32.01
CA ASP A 202 1.47 -34.41 31.99
C ASP A 202 2.09 -35.83 31.79
N LEU A 203 3.41 -35.99 31.95
CA LEU A 203 4.14 -37.27 31.83
C LEU A 203 4.78 -37.75 33.14
#